data_AF-A0A3A5JDE1-F1
#
_entry.id   AF-A0A3A5JDE1-F1
#
_cell.length_a   1.000
_cell.length_b   1.000
_cell.length_c   1.000
_cell.angle_alpha   90.00
_cell.angle_beta   90.00
_cell.angle_gamma   90.00
#
_symmetry.space_group_name_H-M   'P 1'
#
loop_
_entity.id
_entity.type
_entity.pdbx_description
1 polymer ?
#
loop_
_entity_poly.entity_id
_entity_poly.type
_entity_poly.pdbx_seq_one_letter_code
_entity_poly.pdbx_strand_id
1 'polypeptide(L)' 'MSPAEFPEPEVAFWVHETHRLASGGSLTTFAAGPFDQPEEAKQARQQLHAAEPGRNLHCAEHRIYE' A
#
# COMPACT_ATOMS: atom_id res chain seq x y z
N MET A 1 22.44 -30.82 8.31
CA MET A 1 21.39 -29.86 8.70
C MET A 1 21.05 -29.06 7.47
N SER A 2 19.89 -29.30 6.88
CA SER A 2 19.34 -28.45 5.82
C SER A 2 19.10 -27.04 6.40
N PRO A 3 19.31 -25.95 5.64
CA PRO A 3 18.90 -24.63 6.11
C PRO A 3 17.41 -24.69 6.41
N ALA A 4 16.99 -24.16 7.56
CA ALA A 4 15.57 -23.95 7.81
C ALA A 4 15.06 -22.99 6.73
N GLU A 5 14.20 -23.48 5.84
CA GLU A 5 13.48 -22.65 4.88
C GLU A 5 12.46 -21.87 5.70
N PHE A 6 12.69 -20.57 5.85
CA PHE A 6 11.66 -19.66 6.36
C PHE A 6 10.51 -19.67 5.33
N PRO A 7 9.24 -19.76 5.78
CA PRO A 7 8.12 -19.67 4.85
C PRO A 7 8.17 -18.34 4.09
N GLU A 8 7.83 -18.36 2.80
CA GLU A 8 7.68 -17.11 2.06
C GLU A 8 6.57 -16.27 2.73
N PRO A 9 6.81 -14.97 2.97
CA PRO A 9 5.81 -14.13 3.60
C PRO A 9 4.61 -13.98 2.68
N GLU A 10 3.42 -13.90 3.26
CA GLU A 10 2.24 -13.51 2.49
C GLU A 10 2.42 -12.07 2.01
N VAL A 11 2.07 -11.82 0.75
CA VAL A 11 2.22 -10.51 0.10
C VAL A 11 0.84 -9.96 -0.27
N ALA A 12 0.57 -8.73 0.16
CA ALA A 12 -0.62 -7.98 -0.23
C ALA A 12 -0.24 -6.58 -0.71
N PHE A 13 -0.94 -6.06 -1.71
CA PHE A 13 -0.69 -4.73 -2.26
C PHE A 13 -1.78 -3.76 -1.81
N TRP A 14 -1.39 -2.54 -1.48
CA TRP A 14 -2.27 -1.50 -0.96
C TRP A 14 -2.04 -0.17 -1.66
N VAL A 15 -3.04 0.71 -1.62
CA VAL A 15 -2.89 2.13 -1.90
C VAL A 15 -2.97 2.87 -0.58
N HIS A 16 -1.93 3.64 -0.26
CA HIS A 16 -1.88 4.53 0.89
C HIS A 16 -2.13 5.97 0.47
N GLU A 17 -2.74 6.74 1.36
CA GLU A 17 -2.86 8.18 1.23
C GLU A 17 -2.14 8.86 2.39
N THR A 18 -1.34 9.88 2.09
CA THR A 18 -0.58 10.61 3.11
C THR A 18 -1.04 12.06 3.22
N HIS A 19 -1.57 12.42 4.38
CA HIS A 19 -2.03 13.76 4.72
C HIS A 19 -0.99 14.49 5.58
N ARG A 20 -0.70 15.76 5.27
CA ARG A 20 0.10 16.63 6.14
C ARG A 20 -0.79 17.25 7.21
N LEU A 21 -0.39 17.13 8.47
CA LEU A 21 -1.15 17.67 9.60
C LEU A 21 -0.74 19.11 9.88
N ALA A 22 -1.71 19.96 10.23
CA ALA A 22 -1.47 21.37 10.54
C ALA A 22 -0.55 21.57 11.77
N SER A 23 -0.56 20.62 12.72
CA SER A 23 0.33 20.57 13.88
C SER A 23 1.79 20.22 13.53
N GLY A 24 2.09 19.97 12.24
CA GLY A 24 3.31 19.29 11.82
C GLY A 24 3.12 17.77 11.83
N GLY A 25 3.93 17.09 11.00
CA GLY A 25 3.88 15.63 10.81
C GLY A 25 3.03 15.19 9.61
N SER A 26 2.81 13.88 9.53
CA SER A 26 1.98 13.26 8.49
C SER A 26 1.21 12.07 9.03
N LEU A 27 -0.03 11.90 8.56
CA LEU A 27 -0.84 10.72 8.77
C LEU A 27 -0.94 9.95 7.46
N THR A 28 -0.58 8.67 7.49
CA THR A 28 -0.74 7.77 6.35
C THR A 28 -1.86 6.77 6.65
N THR A 29 -2.84 6.65 5.75
CA THR A 29 -3.99 5.76 5.88
C THR A 29 -4.11 4.83 4.68
N PHE A 30 -4.78 3.69 4.85
CA PHE A 30 -5.20 2.85 3.74
C PHE A 30 -6.30 3.54 2.94
N ALA A 31 -6.07 3.73 1.65
CA ALA A 31 -7.02 4.31 0.71
C ALA A 31 -7.74 3.24 -0.12
N ALA A 32 -7.06 2.14 -0.43
CA ALA A 32 -7.64 0.97 -1.10
C ALA A 32 -6.77 -0.29 -0.87
N GLY A 33 -7.38 -1.46 -0.96
CA GLY A 33 -6.74 -2.76 -0.79
C GLY A 33 -7.42 -3.61 0.32
N PRO A 34 -6.89 -4.82 0.60
CA PRO A 34 -5.72 -5.42 -0.05
C PRO A 34 -6.02 -5.85 -1.49
N PHE A 35 -4.98 -5.94 -2.30
CA PHE A 35 -4.99 -6.52 -3.64
C PHE A 35 -3.96 -7.65 -3.73
N ASP A 36 -4.24 -8.64 -4.57
CA ASP A 36 -3.34 -9.78 -4.77
C ASP A 36 -2.24 -9.49 -5.79
N GLN A 37 -2.48 -8.52 -6.69
CA GLN A 37 -1.55 -8.15 -7.76
C GLN A 37 -1.15 -6.68 -7.70
N PRO A 38 0.13 -6.34 -8.00
CA PRO A 38 0.59 -4.95 -7.95
C PRO A 38 -0.11 -4.08 -9.01
N GLU A 39 -0.49 -4.64 -10.15
CA GLU A 39 -1.23 -3.94 -11.21
C GLU A 39 -2.61 -3.47 -10.75
N GLU A 40 -3.31 -4.23 -9.90
CA GLU A 40 -4.61 -3.85 -9.35
C GLU A 40 -4.47 -2.63 -8.44
N ALA A 41 -3.46 -2.61 -7.57
CA ALA A 41 -3.16 -1.45 -6.73
C ALA A 41 -2.78 -0.21 -7.58
N LYS A 42 -2.03 -0.39 -8.69
CA LYS A 42 -1.69 0.71 -9.61
C LYS A 42 -2.95 1.27 -10.30
N GLN A 43 -3.85 0.40 -10.76
CA GLN A 43 -5.10 0.82 -11.39
C GLN A 43 -6.01 1.55 -10.39
N ALA A 44 -6.16 1.02 -9.17
CA ALA A 44 -6.92 1.68 -8.11
C ALA A 44 -6.34 3.07 -7.78
N ARG A 45 -5.01 3.19 -7.66
CA ARG A 45 -4.33 4.49 -7.47
C ARG A 45 -4.64 5.47 -8.59
N GLN A 46 -4.62 5.02 -9.85
CA GLN A 46 -4.93 5.87 -11.00
C GLN A 46 -6.39 6.35 -10.98
N GLN A 47 -7.33 5.47 -10.65
CA GLN A 47 -8.75 5.84 -10.53
C GLN A 47 -8.98 6.86 -9.42
N LEU A 48 -8.40 6.64 -8.23
CA LEU A 48 -8.50 7.56 -7.10
C LEU A 48 -7.86 8.92 -7.41
N HIS A 49 -6.71 8.92 -8.09
CA HIS A 49 -6.06 10.15 -8.53
C HIS A 49 -6.85 10.87 -9.64
N ALA A 50 -7.49 10.13 -10.56
CA ALA A 50 -8.33 10.73 -11.59
C ALA A 50 -9.59 11.38 -10.99
N ALA A 51 -10.17 10.77 -9.95
CA ALA A 51 -11.31 11.34 -9.23
C ALA A 51 -10.91 12.61 -8.46
N GLU A 52 -9.75 12.59 -7.79
CA GLU A 52 -9.25 13.72 -7.01
C GLU A 52 -7.72 13.86 -7.17
N PRO A 53 -7.26 14.67 -8.15
CA PRO A 53 -5.83 14.79 -8.49
C PRO A 53 -4.95 15.33 -7.35
N GLY A 54 -5.53 16.02 -6.37
CA GLY A 54 -4.82 16.56 -5.20
C GLY A 54 -4.44 15.51 -4.16
N ARG A 55 -4.95 14.28 -4.26
CA ARG A 55 -4.68 13.22 -3.28
C ARG A 55 -3.26 12.70 -3.42
N ASN A 56 -2.56 12.64 -2.29
CA ASN A 56 -1.19 12.14 -2.23
C ASN A 56 -1.18 10.62 -2.02
N LEU A 57 -1.28 9.89 -3.13
CA LEU A 57 -1.51 8.44 -3.17
C LEU A 57 -0.24 7.66 -3.58
N HIS A 58 0.02 6.55 -2.90
CA HIS A 58 1.18 5.68 -3.17
C HIS A 58 0.78 4.20 -3.10
N CYS A 59 1.33 3.38 -3.99
CA CYS A 59 1.19 1.92 -3.86
C CYS A 59 2.23 1.40 -2.86
N ALA A 60 1.85 0.43 -2.03
CA ALA A 60 2.73 -0.23 -1.07
C ALA A 60 2.56 -1.74 -1.14
N GLU A 61 3.67 -2.47 -1.00
CA GLU A 61 3.69 -3.92 -0.81
C GLU A 61 3.80 -4.21 0.69
N HIS A 62 2.87 -5.00 1.21
CA HIS A 62 2.85 -5.44 2.59
C HIS A 62 3.26 -6.91 2.63
N ARG A 63 4.37 -7.20 3.33
CA ARG A 63 4.84 -8.55 3.59
C ARG A 63 4.49 -8.93 5.03
N ILE A 64 3.73 -9.99 5.19
CA ILE A 64 3.28 -10.51 6.49
C ILE A 64 4.17 -11.70 6.83
N TYR A 65 4.90 -11.58 7.95
CA TYR A 65 5.76 -12.62 8.48
C TYR A 65 5.05 -13.19 9.73
N GLU A 66 4.81 -14.50 9.76
CA GLU A 66 4.31 -15.23 10.94
C GLU A 66 5.44 -15.67 11.87
#